data_AF-A0A3D2JBI4-F1
#
_entry.id   AF-A0A3D2JBI4-F1
#
_cell.length_a   1.000
_cell.length_b   1.000
_cell.length_c   1.000
_cell.angle_alpha   90.00
_cell.angle_beta   90.00
_cell.angle_gamma   90.00
#
_symmetry.space_group_name_H-M   'P 1'
#
loop_
_entity.id
_entity.type
_entity.pdbx_description
1 polymer ?
#
loop_
_entity_poly.entity_id
_entity_poly.type
_entity_poly.pdbx_seq_one_letter_code
_entity_poly.pdbx_strand_id
1 'polypeptide(L)' 'MTKYAFVIDQRKCIGCHACTVACKAEHDVPIGVYRTWVKYIERGEFPNSRRYFLVNRC' A
#
# COMPACT_ATOMS: atom_id res chain seq x y z
N MET A 1 12.96 -23.66 12.79
CA MET A 1 12.31 -22.37 13.11
C MET A 1 11.62 -21.86 11.86
N THR A 2 10.32 -21.55 11.93
CA THR A 2 9.51 -21.12 10.78
C THR A 2 9.67 -19.62 10.53
N LYS A 3 9.70 -19.19 9.25
CA LYS A 3 9.77 -17.77 8.86
C LYS A 3 8.46 -17.36 8.17
N TYR A 4 7.88 -16.25 8.59
CA TYR A 4 6.67 -15.68 7.99
C TYR A 4 7.01 -14.63 6.93
N ALA A 5 6.17 -14.54 5.90
CA ALA A 5 6.30 -13.56 4.83
C ALA A 5 4.92 -13.11 4.34
N PHE A 6 4.86 -11.92 3.75
CA PHE A 6 3.69 -11.41 3.05
C PHE A 6 3.94 -11.41 1.54
N VAL A 7 2.92 -11.78 0.76
CA VAL A 7 2.92 -11.65 -0.70
C VAL A 7 1.71 -10.82 -1.10
N ILE A 8 1.95 -9.78 -1.89
CA ILE A 8 0.92 -8.82 -2.31
C ILE A 8 0.96 -8.72 -3.85
N ASP A 9 -0.16 -9.04 -4.51
CA ASP A 9 -0.31 -8.80 -5.95
C ASP A 9 -0.72 -7.35 -6.20
N GLN A 10 0.25 -6.53 -6.60
CA GLN A 10 0.06 -5.10 -6.85
C GLN A 10 -0.83 -4.80 -8.06
N ARG A 11 -1.02 -5.76 -8.97
CA ARG A 11 -1.88 -5.57 -10.16
C ARG A 11 -3.36 -5.54 -9.80
N LYS A 12 -3.73 -6.12 -8.66
CA LYS A 12 -5.10 -6.13 -8.12
C LYS A 12 -5.36 -4.99 -7.15
N CYS A 13 -4.32 -4.28 -6.72
CA CYS A 13 -4.49 -3.16 -5.80
C CYS A 13 -5.19 -2.02 -6.54
N ILE A 14 -6.18 -1.41 -5.89
CA ILE A 14 -6.96 -0.28 -6.42
C ILE A 14 -6.71 1.03 -5.65
N GLY A 15 -5.77 1.02 -4.71
CA GLY A 15 -5.45 2.21 -3.90
C GLY A 15 -6.54 2.62 -2.89
N CYS A 16 -7.31 1.67 -2.35
CA CYS A 16 -8.41 1.96 -1.41
C CYS A 16 -7.98 2.34 0.01
N HIS A 17 -6.69 2.24 0.35
CA HIS A 17 -6.13 2.52 1.68
C HIS A 17 -6.67 1.70 2.87
N ALA A 18 -7.47 0.66 2.65
CA ALA A 18 -8.00 -0.18 3.72
C ALA A 18 -6.89 -0.77 4.61
N CYS A 19 -5.77 -1.20 4.02
CA CYS A 19 -4.63 -1.73 4.76
C CYS A 19 -3.94 -0.68 5.65
N THR A 20 -3.88 0.57 5.22
CA THR A 20 -3.33 1.68 6.02
C THR A 20 -4.26 2.01 7.19
N VAL A 21 -5.57 2.08 6.94
CA VAL A 21 -6.58 2.34 7.98
C VAL A 21 -6.59 1.23 9.03
N ALA A 22 -6.63 -0.04 8.61
CA ALA A 22 -6.59 -1.18 9.51
C ALA A 22 -5.34 -1.14 10.40
N CYS A 23 -4.17 -0.87 9.84
CA CYS A 23 -2.94 -0.79 10.63
C CYS A 23 -3.00 0.32 11.71
N LYS A 24 -3.58 1.48 11.39
CA LYS A 24 -3.75 2.56 12.37
C LYS A 24 -4.75 2.20 13.46
N ALA A 25 -5.90 1.62 13.08
CA ALA A 25 -6.96 1.24 14.01
C ALA A 25 -6.50 0.17 15.02
N GLU A 26 -5.70 -0.80 14.57
CA GLU A 26 -5.23 -1.90 15.41
C GLU A 26 -4.06 -1.54 16.34
N HIS A 27 -3.35 -0.42 16.09
CA HIS A 27 -2.08 -0.14 16.77
C HIS A 27 -1.93 1.31 17.28
N ASP A 28 -3.02 2.08 17.34
CA ASP A 28 -3.02 3.47 17.81
C ASP A 28 -1.88 4.33 17.24
N VAL A 29 -1.59 4.14 15.95
CA VAL A 29 -0.43 4.77 15.31
C VAL A 29 -0.61 6.29 15.31
N PRO A 30 0.35 7.07 15.85
CA PRO A 30 0.24 8.52 15.99
C PRO A 30 -0.13 9.24 14.69
N ILE A 31 -0.71 10.43 14.84
CA ILE A 31 -0.99 11.33 13.73
C ILE A 31 0.33 11.67 13.01
N GLY A 32 0.31 11.68 11.68
CA GLY A 32 1.50 11.92 10.86
C GLY A 32 2.41 10.70 10.66
N VAL A 33 2.22 9.61 11.40
CA VAL A 33 3.02 8.39 11.29
C VAL A 33 2.23 7.27 10.59
N TYR A 34 2.89 6.50 9.73
CA TYR A 34 2.30 5.38 9.01
C TYR A 34 3.25 4.17 9.01
N ARG A 35 2.79 3.02 9.52
CA ARG A 35 3.52 1.74 9.42
C ARG A 35 3.24 0.99 8.12
N THR A 36 2.16 1.36 7.42
CA THR A 36 1.74 0.81 6.13
C THR A 36 1.24 1.94 5.26
N TRP A 37 1.76 2.07 4.03
CA TRP A 37 1.32 3.10 3.09
C TRP A 37 1.20 2.57 1.67
N VAL A 38 0.36 3.23 0.88
CA VAL A 38 0.16 2.93 -0.53
C VAL A 38 0.79 4.07 -1.34
N LYS A 39 1.82 3.73 -2.13
CA LYS A 39 2.46 4.68 -3.04
C LYS A 39 1.78 4.63 -4.41
N TYR A 40 1.51 5.81 -4.94
CA TYR A 40 0.90 6.04 -6.24
C TYR A 40 2.02 6.30 -7.24
N ILE A 41 2.03 5.57 -8.33
CA ILE A 41 2.99 5.75 -9.42
C ILE A 41 2.19 5.79 -10.71
N GLU A 42 2.20 6.93 -11.40
CA GLU A 42 1.68 7.03 -12.76
C GLU A 42 2.86 6.86 -13.73
N ARG A 43 2.69 6.01 -14.74
CA ARG A 43 3.67 5.81 -15.82
C ARG A 43 2.98 5.85 -17.17
N GLY A 44 3.73 6.27 -18.17
CA GLY A 44 3.26 6.49 -19.53
C GLY A 44 2.86 7.93 -19.76
N GLU A 45 2.47 8.21 -21.00
CA GLU A 45 2.05 9.53 -21.46
C GLU A 45 0.64 9.43 -22.04
N PHE A 46 -0.12 10.52 -21.98
CA PHE A 46 -1.46 10.57 -22.55
C PHE A 46 -1.45 10.19 -24.03
N PRO A 47 -2.36 9.32 -24.51
CA PRO A 47 -3.52 8.73 -23.83
C PRO A 47 -3.24 7.39 -23.11
N ASN A 48 -2.00 6.89 -23.16
CA ASN A 48 -1.61 5.59 -22.63
C ASN A 48 -0.96 5.69 -21.23
N SER A 49 -1.56 6.47 -20.32
CA SER A 49 -1.10 6.49 -18.93
C SER A 49 -1.73 5.37 -18.10
N ARG A 50 -0.96 4.81 -17.16
CA ARG A 50 -1.44 3.82 -16.19
C ARG A 50 -0.98 4.18 -14.79
N ARG A 51 -1.86 3.94 -13.82
CA ARG A 51 -1.56 4.08 -12.38
C ARG A 51 -1.25 2.72 -11.78
N TYR A 52 -0.24 2.71 -10.93
CA TYR A 52 0.24 1.56 -10.18
C TYR A 52 0.22 1.90 -8.70
N PHE A 53 -0.14 0.90 -7.89
CA PHE A 53 -0.22 1.03 -6.44
C PHE A 53 0.76 0.07 -5.79
N LEU A 54 1.75 0.63 -5.10
CA LEU A 54 2.74 -0.14 -4.35
C LEU A 54 2.40 -0.06 -2.87
N VAL A 55 2.09 -1.21 -2.27
CA VAL A 55 1.85 -1.32 -0.83
C VAL A 55 3.19 -1.59 -0.13
N ASN A 56 3.64 -0.64 0.67
CA ASN A 56 4.82 -0.80 1.51
C ASN A 56 4.37 -0.97 2.97
N ARG A 57 4.93 -1.97 3.63
CA ARG A 57 4.65 -2.32 5.02
C ARG A 57 5.98 -2.33 5.78
N CYS A 58 5.91 -1.95 7.05
CA CYS A 58 6.94 -2.17 8.07
C CYS A 58 7.41 -3.63 8.09
#